data_AF-A0AB34K3M5-F1
#
_entry.id   AF-A0AB34K3M5-F1
#
_cell.length_a   1.000
_cell.length_b   1.000
_cell.length_c   1.000
_cell.angle_alpha   90.00
_cell.angle_beta   90.00
_cell.angle_gamma   90.00
#
_symmetry.space_group_name_H-M   'P 1'
#
loop_
_entity.id
_entity.type
_entity.pdbx_description
1 polymer ?
#
loop_
_entity_poly.entity_id
_entity_poly.type
_entity_poly.pdbx_seq_one_letter_code
_entity_poly.pdbx_strand_id
1 'polypeptide(L)'
;MLLALSLAAALLPPAGRSAPHPRRTAPTMAVPRATPLRTRLAGLSLPRASDKALIDLERIASPASTSSPPSSTLIVFGTYAADFNAIEYAQKLRYYLPLLRAQGLSRALLIINGTPPQCAALSQALSLPPTLELLSDPSGEAGRRFGVCRGLLADEERLPAYAKLLGMLLGLGAGGTLPAVAAGYIGNPWGTAAWIEHALAQGQRAGRWPANVLEVDGQGRVLRNAFAELPLVGSWGRRPLELATLRLQNMVGISLAEWGALQPSDPRCLTQLGGCVLLSSSGEVLFEFVDHGICGTADFEEVLKALG
;
A
#
# COMPACT_ATOMS: atom_id res chain seq x y z
N MET A 1 -3.47 15.03 31.56
CA MET A 1 -2.63 14.35 30.54
C MET A 1 -1.40 15.19 30.19
N LEU A 2 -0.70 15.68 31.21
CA LEU A 2 0.42 16.64 31.12
C LEU A 2 1.60 16.23 32.04
N LEU A 3 1.57 15.00 32.58
CA LEU A 3 2.60 14.47 33.47
C LEU A 3 3.48 13.38 32.84
N ALA A 4 3.22 12.98 31.59
CA ALA A 4 3.99 11.91 30.93
C ALA A 4 5.17 12.44 30.07
N LEU A 5 5.33 13.76 29.94
CA LEU A 5 6.34 14.39 29.07
C LEU A 5 7.60 14.89 29.79
N SER A 6 7.65 14.87 31.13
CA SER A 6 8.80 15.39 31.88
C SER A 6 9.83 14.35 32.34
N LEU A 7 9.64 13.05 32.06
CA LEU A 7 10.58 12.02 32.53
C LEU A 7 11.58 11.50 31.47
N ALA A 8 11.45 11.88 30.20
CA ALA A 8 12.31 11.37 29.12
C ALA A 8 13.59 12.21 28.89
N ALA A 9 13.73 13.37 29.53
CA ALA A 9 14.85 14.29 29.28
C ALA A 9 16.10 14.06 30.16
N ALA A 10 16.06 13.12 31.12
CA ALA A 10 17.10 12.99 32.15
C ALA A 10 18.07 11.79 31.99
N LEU A 11 18.06 11.08 30.85
CA LEU A 11 18.90 9.88 30.67
C LEU A 11 19.72 9.84 29.37
N LEU A 12 19.94 10.97 28.70
CA LEU A 12 20.84 11.02 27.54
C LEU A 12 22.29 11.35 27.97
N PRO A 13 23.29 10.49 27.67
CA PRO A 13 24.69 10.79 27.91
C PRO A 13 25.20 11.88 26.94
N PRO A 14 26.28 12.61 27.27
CA PRO A 14 26.76 13.71 26.46
C PRO A 14 27.29 13.24 25.10
N ALA A 15 27.04 14.06 24.07
CA ALA A 15 27.43 13.82 22.69
C ALA A 15 28.96 13.72 22.53
N GLY A 16 29.47 12.50 22.51
CA GLY A 16 30.84 12.18 22.07
C GLY A 16 30.90 12.12 20.54
N ARG A 17 31.88 12.83 19.96
CA ARG A 17 32.20 12.79 18.52
C ARG A 17 32.48 11.34 18.07
N SER A 18 31.64 10.78 17.20
CA SER A 18 31.87 9.47 16.58
C SER A 18 32.55 9.60 15.22
N ALA A 19 33.70 8.94 15.10
CA ALA A 19 34.47 8.78 13.87
C ALA A 19 33.70 7.96 12.81
N PRO A 20 34.01 8.11 11.51
CA PRO A 20 33.30 7.41 10.43
C PRO A 20 33.47 5.89 10.54
N HIS A 21 32.36 5.16 10.63
CA HIS A 21 32.34 3.71 10.60
C HIS A 21 32.61 3.18 9.17
N PRO A 22 33.47 2.15 9.01
CA PRO A 22 33.71 1.52 7.72
C PRO A 22 32.48 0.72 7.28
N ARG A 23 32.12 0.84 5.98
CA ARG A 23 31.05 0.08 5.33
C ARG A 23 31.32 -1.42 5.48
N ARG A 24 30.51 -2.09 6.30
CA ARG A 24 30.46 -3.55 6.40
C ARG A 24 29.53 -4.06 5.30
N THR A 25 30.11 -4.57 4.21
CA THR A 25 29.38 -5.41 3.26
C THR A 25 29.04 -6.72 3.96
N ALA A 26 27.76 -6.91 4.31
CA ALA A 26 27.29 -8.18 4.87
C ALA A 26 27.37 -9.27 3.79
N PRO A 27 27.80 -10.50 4.12
CA PRO A 27 27.80 -11.61 3.20
C PRO A 27 26.35 -12.03 2.92
N THR A 28 25.98 -12.08 1.64
CA THR A 28 24.71 -12.61 1.16
C THR A 28 24.63 -14.11 1.49
N MET A 29 24.04 -14.45 2.63
CA MET A 29 23.60 -15.82 2.87
C MET A 29 22.47 -16.12 1.90
N ALA A 30 22.74 -17.00 0.93
CA ALA A 30 21.72 -17.51 0.01
C ALA A 30 20.67 -18.30 0.82
N VAL A 31 19.58 -17.63 1.17
CA VAL A 31 18.34 -18.25 1.64
C VAL A 31 17.89 -19.22 0.54
N PRO A 32 17.45 -20.45 0.86
CA PRO A 32 16.91 -21.37 -0.14
C PRO A 32 15.85 -20.63 -0.97
N ARG A 33 16.02 -20.59 -2.30
CA ARG A 33 15.08 -19.89 -3.18
C ARG A 33 13.70 -20.51 -2.98
N ALA A 34 12.82 -19.76 -2.33
CA ALA A 34 11.39 -20.03 -2.32
C ALA A 34 10.91 -20.31 -3.75
N THR A 35 9.84 -21.12 -3.89
CA THR A 35 9.22 -21.43 -5.17
C THR A 35 9.10 -20.16 -6.03
N PRO A 36 9.66 -20.13 -7.27
CA PRO A 36 9.64 -18.95 -8.11
C PRO A 36 8.23 -18.38 -8.27
N LEU A 37 8.09 -17.05 -8.35
CA LEU A 37 6.77 -16.39 -8.44
C LEU A 37 5.92 -16.94 -9.60
N ARG A 38 6.52 -17.15 -10.78
CA ARG A 38 5.81 -17.76 -11.92
C ARG A 38 5.17 -19.11 -11.57
N THR A 39 5.86 -19.94 -10.80
CA THR A 39 5.38 -21.26 -10.39
C THR A 39 4.27 -21.12 -9.35
N ARG A 40 4.37 -20.15 -8.43
CA ARG A 40 3.29 -19.82 -7.49
C ARG A 40 2.03 -19.37 -8.24
N LEU A 41 2.16 -18.59 -9.29
CA LEU A 41 1.04 -18.05 -10.07
C LEU A 41 0.59 -18.95 -11.24
N ALA A 42 1.14 -20.16 -11.35
CA ALA A 42 0.92 -21.04 -12.48
C ALA A 42 -0.57 -21.33 -12.73
N GLY A 43 -0.99 -21.20 -13.99
CA GLY A 43 -2.37 -21.40 -14.44
C GLY A 43 -3.38 -20.38 -13.91
N LEU A 44 -2.96 -19.28 -13.28
CA LEU A 44 -3.87 -18.25 -12.78
C LEU A 44 -4.07 -17.15 -13.83
N SER A 45 -5.31 -17.00 -14.29
CA SER A 45 -5.72 -15.92 -15.20
C SER A 45 -6.84 -15.10 -14.55
N LEU A 46 -6.67 -13.79 -14.53
CA LEU A 46 -7.65 -12.87 -13.92
C LEU A 46 -8.26 -11.93 -14.97
N PRO A 47 -9.57 -11.63 -14.90
CA PRO A 47 -10.18 -10.64 -15.77
C PRO A 47 -9.71 -9.23 -15.41
N ARG A 48 -9.25 -8.47 -16.41
CA ARG A 48 -9.03 -7.04 -16.28
C ARG A 48 -10.37 -6.31 -16.14
N ALA A 49 -10.46 -5.39 -15.18
CA ALA A 49 -11.71 -4.72 -14.83
C ALA A 49 -12.29 -3.88 -15.98
N SER A 50 -11.46 -3.33 -16.87
CA SER A 50 -11.87 -2.42 -17.94
C SER A 50 -12.57 -3.11 -19.12
N ASP A 51 -12.07 -4.26 -19.54
CA ASP A 51 -12.46 -4.93 -20.79
C ASP A 51 -12.77 -6.43 -20.60
N LYS A 52 -12.60 -6.95 -19.38
CA LYS A 52 -12.75 -8.37 -19.02
C LYS A 52 -11.77 -9.29 -19.76
N ALA A 53 -10.73 -8.76 -20.41
CA ALA A 53 -9.68 -9.56 -21.00
C ALA A 53 -8.98 -10.38 -19.90
N LEU A 54 -8.77 -11.67 -20.17
CA LEU A 54 -8.08 -12.55 -19.22
C LEU A 54 -6.58 -12.30 -19.29
N ILE A 55 -6.00 -12.02 -18.13
CA ILE A 55 -4.59 -11.71 -17.95
C ILE A 55 -3.94 -12.87 -17.20
N ASP A 56 -3.07 -13.59 -17.91
CA ASP A 56 -2.29 -14.71 -17.38
C ASP A 56 -1.14 -14.18 -16.49
N LEU A 57 -1.22 -14.46 -15.20
CA LEU A 57 -0.23 -14.01 -14.21
C LEU A 57 1.08 -14.80 -14.26
N GLU A 58 1.05 -16.07 -14.68
CA GLU A 58 2.25 -16.87 -14.88
C GLU A 58 3.10 -16.26 -16.01
N ARG A 59 2.44 -15.88 -17.11
CA ARG A 59 3.10 -15.21 -18.24
C ARG A 59 3.68 -13.86 -17.83
N ILE A 60 3.00 -13.09 -16.99
CA ILE A 60 3.50 -11.82 -16.47
C ILE A 60 4.73 -12.02 -15.58
N ALA A 61 4.71 -13.05 -14.74
CA ALA A 61 5.82 -13.37 -13.84
C ALA A 61 6.98 -14.10 -14.55
N SER A 62 6.86 -14.36 -15.85
CA SER A 62 7.87 -15.05 -16.64
C SER A 62 8.86 -14.05 -17.27
N PRO A 63 10.12 -14.47 -17.51
CA PRO A 63 11.10 -13.65 -18.22
C PRO A 63 10.57 -13.22 -19.59
N ALA A 64 10.76 -11.96 -19.96
CA ALA A 64 10.52 -11.52 -21.32
C ALA A 64 11.50 -12.22 -22.28
N SER A 65 11.10 -12.43 -23.53
CA SER A 65 12.02 -12.95 -24.55
C SER A 65 13.21 -12.00 -24.73
N THR A 66 14.38 -12.55 -25.07
CA THR A 66 15.63 -11.81 -25.32
C THR A 66 15.52 -10.78 -26.47
N SER A 67 14.44 -10.82 -27.25
CA SER A 67 14.12 -9.87 -28.33
C SER A 67 13.21 -8.71 -27.92
N SER A 68 12.70 -8.70 -26.69
CA SER A 68 11.82 -7.64 -26.18
C SER A 68 12.64 -6.54 -25.50
N PRO A 69 12.22 -5.27 -25.56
CA PRO A 69 12.85 -4.21 -24.78
C PRO A 69 12.80 -4.53 -23.28
N PRO A 70 13.76 -4.05 -22.47
CA PRO A 70 13.75 -4.27 -21.03
C PRO A 70 12.45 -3.71 -20.43
N SER A 71 11.62 -4.60 -19.88
CA SER A 71 10.33 -4.26 -19.29
C SER A 71 10.24 -4.67 -17.82
N SER A 72 10.23 -3.71 -16.90
CA SER A 72 9.94 -3.97 -15.48
C SER A 72 8.43 -3.96 -15.21
N THR A 73 7.97 -4.87 -14.35
CA THR A 73 6.55 -4.99 -14.00
C THR A 73 6.35 -4.96 -12.49
N LEU A 74 5.48 -4.05 -12.03
CA LEU A 74 5.03 -4.00 -10.64
C LEU A 74 3.67 -4.70 -10.55
N ILE A 75 3.56 -5.68 -9.65
CA ILE A 75 2.31 -6.35 -9.32
C ILE A 75 2.00 -6.05 -7.86
N VAL A 76 0.87 -5.38 -7.62
CA VAL A 76 0.32 -5.19 -6.27
C VAL A 76 -0.81 -6.20 -6.08
N PHE A 77 -0.66 -7.05 -5.07
CA PHE A 77 -1.71 -7.94 -4.57
C PHE A 77 -2.48 -7.17 -3.50
N GLY A 78 -3.49 -6.43 -3.93
CA GLY A 78 -4.35 -5.66 -3.04
C GLY A 78 -5.29 -6.53 -2.22
N THR A 79 -5.98 -5.89 -1.29
CA THR A 79 -7.05 -6.48 -0.49
C THR A 79 -8.41 -6.19 -1.14
N TYR A 80 -9.51 -6.27 -0.40
CA TYR A 80 -10.84 -5.94 -0.94
C TYR A 80 -11.02 -4.42 -1.11
N ALA A 81 -11.91 -4.00 -2.00
CA ALA A 81 -11.94 -2.61 -2.49
C ALA A 81 -12.23 -1.55 -1.40
N ALA A 82 -13.01 -1.89 -0.37
CA ALA A 82 -13.28 -1.01 0.77
C ALA A 82 -12.21 -1.02 1.88
N ASP A 83 -11.15 -1.84 1.76
CA ASP A 83 -10.13 -1.97 2.79
C ASP A 83 -9.12 -0.80 2.78
N PHE A 84 -8.53 -0.52 3.95
CA PHE A 84 -7.49 0.49 4.09
C PHE A 84 -6.27 0.22 3.19
N ASN A 85 -5.80 -1.04 3.10
CA ASN A 85 -4.60 -1.34 2.33
C ASN A 85 -4.85 -1.18 0.82
N ALA A 86 -5.98 -1.67 0.30
CA ALA A 86 -6.34 -1.51 -1.10
C ALA A 86 -6.44 -0.02 -1.51
N ILE A 87 -7.12 0.78 -0.69
CA ILE A 87 -7.25 2.23 -0.93
C ILE A 87 -5.88 2.92 -0.88
N GLU A 88 -5.04 2.61 0.12
CA GLU A 88 -3.72 3.22 0.26
C GLU A 88 -2.77 2.82 -0.88
N TYR A 89 -2.76 1.54 -1.29
CA TYR A 89 -2.01 1.09 -2.47
C TYR A 89 -2.46 1.81 -3.74
N ALA A 90 -3.77 1.97 -3.94
CA ALA A 90 -4.31 2.67 -5.10
C ALA A 90 -3.93 4.16 -5.11
N GLN A 91 -3.97 4.83 -3.94
CA GLN A 91 -3.53 6.22 -3.78
C GLN A 91 -2.02 6.39 -4.04
N LYS A 92 -1.20 5.48 -3.49
CA LYS A 92 0.24 5.44 -3.76
C LYS A 92 0.53 5.22 -5.25
N LEU A 93 -0.10 4.22 -5.87
CA LEU A 93 0.05 3.96 -7.31
C LEU A 93 -0.33 5.19 -8.15
N ARG A 94 -1.43 5.88 -7.82
CA ARG A 94 -1.82 7.10 -8.53
C ARG A 94 -0.73 8.18 -8.47
N TYR A 95 -0.05 8.34 -7.32
CA TYR A 95 1.03 9.31 -7.15
C TYR A 95 2.35 8.84 -7.79
N TYR A 96 2.78 7.62 -7.50
CA TYR A 96 4.10 7.10 -7.86
C TYR A 96 4.19 6.54 -9.28
N LEU A 97 3.08 6.14 -9.92
CA LEU A 97 3.12 5.56 -11.26
C LEU A 97 3.86 6.41 -12.31
N PRO A 98 3.66 7.75 -12.41
CA PRO A 98 4.46 8.57 -13.32
C PRO A 98 5.96 8.59 -12.96
N LEU A 99 6.31 8.57 -11.66
CA LEU A 99 7.71 8.54 -11.20
C LEU A 99 8.38 7.21 -11.54
N LEU A 100 7.70 6.10 -11.24
CA LEU A 100 8.16 4.75 -11.57
C LEU A 100 8.34 4.58 -13.08
N ARG A 101 7.44 5.13 -13.89
CA ARG A 101 7.56 5.09 -15.36
C ARG A 101 8.75 5.90 -15.87
N ALA A 102 9.01 7.07 -15.28
CA ALA A 102 10.19 7.86 -15.61
C ALA A 102 11.50 7.10 -15.31
N GLN A 103 11.47 6.15 -14.37
CA GLN A 103 12.57 5.23 -14.05
C GLN A 103 12.50 3.89 -14.80
N GLY A 104 11.63 3.74 -15.79
CA GLY A 104 11.59 2.56 -16.66
C GLY A 104 10.58 1.47 -16.28
N LEU A 105 9.64 1.73 -15.35
CA LEU A 105 8.52 0.82 -15.12
C LEU A 105 7.66 0.74 -16.37
N SER A 106 7.54 -0.45 -16.95
CA SER A 106 6.77 -0.65 -18.17
C SER A 106 5.31 -0.95 -17.89
N ARG A 107 5.05 -1.74 -16.83
CA ARG A 107 3.69 -2.21 -16.51
C ARG A 107 3.43 -2.17 -15.01
N ALA A 108 2.22 -1.77 -14.63
CA ALA A 108 1.76 -1.76 -13.25
C ALA A 108 0.38 -2.42 -13.18
N LEU A 109 0.24 -3.40 -12.30
CA LEU A 109 -1.00 -4.12 -12.05
C LEU A 109 -1.42 -3.94 -10.58
N LEU A 110 -2.70 -3.68 -10.35
CA LEU A 110 -3.34 -3.71 -9.05
C LEU A 110 -4.42 -4.79 -9.07
N ILE A 111 -4.15 -5.91 -8.39
CA ILE A 111 -5.11 -6.99 -8.22
C ILE A 111 -5.97 -6.66 -7.01
N ILE A 112 -7.29 -6.65 -7.17
CA ILE A 112 -8.24 -6.36 -6.09
C ILE A 112 -9.01 -7.63 -5.76
N ASN A 113 -9.17 -7.90 -4.46
CA ASN A 113 -10.02 -8.98 -3.95
C ASN A 113 -11.51 -8.62 -4.10
N GLY A 114 -11.97 -8.59 -5.34
CA GLY A 114 -13.31 -8.12 -5.69
C GLY A 114 -13.64 -8.37 -7.16
N THR A 115 -14.91 -8.21 -7.48
CA THR A 115 -15.52 -8.32 -8.81
C THR A 115 -15.12 -7.14 -9.71
N PRO A 116 -15.30 -7.25 -11.04
CA PRO A 116 -15.01 -6.13 -11.94
C PRO A 116 -15.77 -4.83 -11.59
N PRO A 117 -17.06 -4.86 -11.19
CA PRO A 117 -17.75 -3.67 -10.69
C PRO A 117 -17.11 -3.05 -9.44
N GLN A 118 -16.65 -3.85 -8.48
CA GLN A 118 -15.95 -3.35 -7.28
C GLN A 118 -14.62 -2.68 -7.65
N CYS A 119 -13.88 -3.25 -8.61
CA CYS A 119 -12.65 -2.64 -9.14
C CYS A 119 -12.94 -1.29 -9.82
N ALA A 120 -14.01 -1.24 -10.62
CA ALA A 120 -14.44 -0.01 -11.30
C ALA A 120 -14.87 1.08 -10.30
N ALA A 121 -15.63 0.71 -9.27
CA ALA A 121 -16.04 1.63 -8.20
C ALA A 121 -14.82 2.23 -7.46
N LEU A 122 -13.85 1.40 -7.07
CA LEU A 122 -12.61 1.89 -6.45
C LEU A 122 -11.83 2.82 -7.40
N SER A 123 -11.72 2.43 -8.67
CA SER A 123 -11.06 3.24 -9.70
C SER A 123 -11.71 4.61 -9.86
N GLN A 124 -13.05 4.67 -9.86
CA GLN A 124 -13.81 5.91 -9.94
C GLN A 124 -13.62 6.76 -8.68
N ALA A 125 -13.79 6.19 -7.49
CA ALA A 125 -13.66 6.89 -6.21
C ALA A 125 -12.28 7.55 -6.02
N LEU A 126 -11.23 6.90 -6.53
CA LEU A 126 -9.85 7.36 -6.45
C LEU A 126 -9.32 7.99 -7.74
N SER A 127 -10.17 8.15 -8.77
CA SER A 127 -9.81 8.67 -10.09
C SER A 127 -8.48 8.09 -10.61
N LEU A 128 -8.38 6.75 -10.59
CA LEU A 128 -7.15 6.07 -10.96
C LEU A 128 -6.86 6.26 -12.46
N PRO A 129 -5.58 6.39 -12.84
CA PRO A 129 -5.23 6.60 -14.24
C PRO A 129 -5.51 5.33 -15.06
N PRO A 130 -5.97 5.44 -16.31
CA PRO A 130 -6.28 4.28 -17.17
C PRO A 130 -5.05 3.43 -17.51
N THR A 131 -3.86 3.97 -17.25
CA THR A 131 -2.58 3.30 -17.43
C THR A 131 -2.24 2.31 -16.33
N LEU A 132 -2.99 2.31 -15.21
CA LEU A 132 -2.91 1.30 -14.17
C LEU A 132 -3.89 0.17 -14.50
N GLU A 133 -3.39 -1.07 -14.61
CA GLU A 133 -4.26 -2.20 -14.89
C GLU A 133 -4.86 -2.76 -13.61
N LEU A 134 -6.19 -2.68 -13.48
CA LEU A 134 -6.90 -3.31 -12.38
C LEU A 134 -7.35 -4.72 -12.79
N LEU A 135 -6.97 -5.72 -12.01
CA LEU A 135 -7.43 -7.10 -12.18
C LEU A 135 -8.38 -7.48 -11.05
N SER A 136 -9.45 -8.18 -11.41
CA SER A 136 -10.45 -8.66 -10.48
C SER A 136 -10.13 -10.08 -10.02
N ASP A 137 -10.02 -10.29 -8.72
CA ASP A 137 -9.89 -11.61 -8.09
C ASP A 137 -10.87 -11.73 -6.90
N PRO A 138 -12.17 -11.99 -7.16
CA PRO A 138 -13.17 -12.05 -6.09
C PRO A 138 -12.85 -13.06 -4.98
N SER A 139 -12.01 -14.04 -5.28
CA SER A 139 -11.60 -15.09 -4.34
C SER A 139 -10.38 -14.70 -3.51
N GLY A 140 -9.55 -13.76 -3.95
CA GLY A 140 -8.25 -13.43 -3.36
C GLY A 140 -7.17 -14.50 -3.54
N GLU A 141 -7.31 -15.38 -4.53
CA GLU A 141 -6.40 -16.50 -4.77
C GLU A 141 -5.00 -16.07 -5.20
N ALA A 142 -4.88 -15.02 -6.01
CA ALA A 142 -3.59 -14.48 -6.46
C ALA A 142 -2.71 -14.09 -5.27
N GLY A 143 -3.29 -13.36 -4.30
CA GLY A 143 -2.60 -12.99 -3.07
C GLY A 143 -2.21 -14.21 -2.23
N ARG A 144 -3.08 -15.21 -2.07
CA ARG A 144 -2.75 -16.43 -1.32
C ARG A 144 -1.62 -17.22 -1.95
N ARG A 145 -1.61 -17.35 -3.27
CA ARG A 145 -0.52 -18.01 -4.00
C ARG A 145 0.77 -17.21 -3.93
N PHE A 146 0.69 -15.89 -3.95
CA PHE A 146 1.84 -15.03 -3.67
C PHE A 146 2.38 -15.25 -2.25
N GLY A 147 1.51 -15.53 -1.28
CA GLY A 147 1.88 -15.81 0.11
C GLY A 147 1.58 -14.67 1.06
N VAL A 148 0.55 -13.86 0.77
CA VAL A 148 0.09 -12.80 1.68
C VAL A 148 -0.40 -13.37 3.01
N CYS A 149 -0.31 -12.56 4.07
CA CYS A 149 -0.90 -12.91 5.35
C CYS A 149 -2.43 -13.06 5.21
N ARG A 150 -2.99 -14.15 5.75
CA ARG A 150 -4.43 -14.44 5.69
C ARG A 150 -5.22 -13.93 6.90
N GLY A 151 -4.53 -13.29 7.85
CA GLY A 151 -5.11 -12.70 9.04
C GLY A 151 -5.44 -13.68 10.16
N LEU A 152 -6.24 -13.22 11.12
CA LEU A 152 -6.62 -13.99 12.31
C LEU A 152 -7.50 -15.18 11.96
N LEU A 153 -7.04 -16.40 12.29
CA LEU A 153 -7.83 -17.64 12.18
C LEU A 153 -8.50 -17.80 10.80
N ALA A 154 -7.73 -17.58 9.73
CA ALA A 154 -8.23 -17.49 8.35
C ALA A 154 -9.10 -18.68 7.92
N ASP A 155 -8.73 -19.89 8.34
CA ASP A 155 -9.42 -21.14 7.97
C ASP A 155 -10.53 -21.56 8.95
N GLU A 156 -10.77 -20.79 10.02
CA GLU A 156 -11.80 -21.14 11.02
C GLU A 156 -13.19 -20.69 10.59
N GLU A 157 -13.97 -21.57 9.98
CA GLU A 157 -15.29 -21.24 9.43
C GLU A 157 -16.35 -20.90 10.51
N ARG A 158 -16.15 -21.32 11.76
CA ARG A 158 -17.13 -21.07 12.84
C ARG A 158 -17.13 -19.63 13.34
N LEU A 159 -16.05 -18.89 13.11
CA LEU A 159 -15.96 -17.50 13.54
C LEU A 159 -16.40 -16.55 12.41
N PRO A 160 -17.31 -15.59 12.70
CA PRO A 160 -17.71 -14.58 11.72
C PRO A 160 -16.50 -13.79 11.20
N ALA A 161 -16.42 -13.57 9.89
CA ALA A 161 -15.30 -12.87 9.27
C ALA A 161 -15.07 -11.46 9.85
N TYR A 162 -16.14 -10.73 10.20
CA TYR A 162 -16.04 -9.44 10.88
C TYR A 162 -15.47 -9.54 12.30
N ALA A 163 -15.73 -10.62 13.04
CA ALA A 163 -15.14 -10.82 14.36
C ALA A 163 -13.62 -11.05 14.25
N LYS A 164 -13.18 -11.78 13.21
CA LYS A 164 -11.76 -11.95 12.90
C LYS A 164 -11.11 -10.62 12.49
N LEU A 165 -11.77 -9.83 11.63
CA LEU A 165 -11.32 -8.50 11.23
C LEU A 165 -11.20 -7.57 12.44
N LEU A 166 -12.18 -7.57 13.35
CA LEU A 166 -12.11 -6.80 14.60
C LEU A 166 -10.87 -7.20 15.43
N GLY A 167 -10.58 -8.49 15.53
CA GLY A 167 -9.35 -8.98 16.17
C GLY A 167 -8.10 -8.44 15.49
N MET A 168 -8.05 -8.39 14.15
CA MET A 168 -6.93 -7.81 13.41
C MET A 168 -6.77 -6.30 13.60
N LEU A 169 -7.87 -5.57 13.73
CA LEU A 169 -7.85 -4.14 14.09
C LEU A 169 -7.23 -3.92 15.49
N LEU A 170 -7.35 -4.90 16.38
CA LEU A 170 -6.67 -4.95 17.68
C LEU A 170 -5.27 -5.58 17.62
N GLY A 171 -4.75 -5.90 16.44
CA GLY A 171 -3.41 -6.45 16.21
C GLY A 171 -3.31 -7.99 16.27
N LEU A 172 -4.40 -8.71 16.50
CA LEU A 172 -4.39 -10.18 16.55
C LEU A 172 -4.32 -10.77 15.13
N GLY A 173 -3.36 -11.65 14.87
CA GLY A 173 -3.16 -12.23 13.53
C GLY A 173 -2.67 -11.23 12.46
N ALA A 174 -2.41 -9.98 12.84
CA ALA A 174 -1.96 -8.88 12.00
C ALA A 174 -1.08 -7.93 12.83
N GLY A 175 0.05 -8.44 13.33
CA GLY A 175 0.86 -7.77 14.35
C GLY A 175 1.40 -6.38 13.95
N GLY A 176 1.48 -6.10 12.64
CA GLY A 176 1.87 -4.79 12.12
C GLY A 176 0.78 -3.71 12.24
N THR A 177 -0.47 -4.05 12.57
CA THR A 177 -1.60 -3.10 12.57
C THR A 177 -1.40 -1.97 13.58
N LEU A 178 -1.19 -2.28 14.86
CA LEU A 178 -1.07 -1.25 15.90
C LEU A 178 0.14 -0.33 15.68
N PRO A 179 1.34 -0.83 15.32
CA PRO A 179 2.46 0.03 14.92
C PRO A 179 2.13 0.93 13.73
N ALA A 180 1.47 0.40 12.69
CA ALA A 180 1.12 1.17 11.50
C ALA A 180 0.10 2.27 11.77
N VAL A 181 -0.85 2.02 12.67
CA VAL A 181 -1.81 3.03 13.17
C VAL A 181 -1.06 4.10 13.96
N ALA A 182 -0.25 3.69 14.95
CA ALA A 182 0.52 4.62 15.79
C ALA A 182 1.44 5.53 14.95
N ALA A 183 2.11 4.98 13.93
CA ALA A 183 2.95 5.75 13.01
C ALA A 183 2.19 6.86 12.26
N GLY A 184 0.88 6.66 12.01
CA GLY A 184 0.04 7.69 11.39
C GLY A 184 -0.26 8.88 12.31
N TYR A 185 -0.36 8.64 13.62
CA TYR A 185 -0.58 9.70 14.61
C TYR A 185 0.72 10.40 15.01
N ILE A 186 1.81 9.63 15.14
CA ILE A 186 3.11 10.13 15.62
C ILE A 186 3.88 10.87 14.52
N GLY A 187 3.74 10.47 13.25
CA GLY A 187 4.56 10.98 12.16
C GLY A 187 5.94 10.32 12.07
N ASN A 188 6.75 10.75 11.10
CA ASN A 188 8.12 10.29 10.89
C ASN A 188 8.95 11.43 10.29
N PRO A 189 10.00 11.93 10.96
CA PRO A 189 10.83 13.03 10.45
C PRO A 189 11.51 12.70 9.11
N TRP A 190 11.78 11.42 8.83
CA TRP A 190 12.43 10.94 7.61
C TRP A 190 11.48 10.27 6.62
N GLY A 191 10.17 10.26 6.91
CA GLY A 191 9.17 9.68 6.01
C GLY A 191 8.89 10.57 4.81
N THR A 192 8.08 10.11 3.86
CA THR A 192 7.57 10.94 2.76
C THR A 192 6.08 11.23 2.94
N ALA A 193 5.70 12.49 2.71
CA ALA A 193 4.32 12.99 2.82
C ALA A 193 3.69 13.36 1.49
N ALA A 194 4.47 13.47 0.41
CA ALA A 194 3.97 14.04 -0.85
C ALA A 194 2.76 13.25 -1.41
N TRP A 195 2.78 11.92 -1.34
CA TRP A 195 1.64 11.10 -1.74
C TRP A 195 0.43 11.27 -0.79
N ILE A 196 0.66 11.49 0.50
CA ILE A 196 -0.38 11.68 1.52
C ILE A 196 -1.11 13.00 1.26
N GLU A 197 -0.34 14.08 1.07
CA GLU A 197 -0.85 15.41 0.76
C GLU A 197 -1.61 15.40 -0.58
N HIS A 198 -1.07 14.74 -1.61
CA HIS A 198 -1.75 14.60 -2.90
C HIS A 198 -3.06 13.79 -2.80
N ALA A 199 -3.09 12.74 -1.98
CA ALA A 199 -4.30 11.94 -1.74
C ALA A 199 -5.36 12.73 -0.96
N LEU A 200 -4.97 13.46 0.09
CA LEU A 200 -5.85 14.36 0.84
C LEU A 200 -6.46 15.44 -0.07
N ALA A 201 -5.63 16.08 -0.90
CA ALA A 201 -6.05 17.11 -1.83
C ALA A 201 -7.07 16.56 -2.84
N GLN A 202 -6.83 15.35 -3.35
CA GLN A 202 -7.83 14.71 -4.20
C GLN A 202 -9.13 14.44 -3.45
N GLY A 203 -9.08 13.87 -2.25
CA GLY A 203 -10.29 13.60 -1.48
C GLY A 203 -11.09 14.87 -1.22
N GLN A 204 -10.43 15.96 -0.81
CA GLN A 204 -11.07 17.26 -0.60
C GLN A 204 -11.73 17.78 -1.89
N ARG A 205 -11.06 17.68 -3.04
CA ARG A 205 -11.64 18.06 -4.35
C ARG A 205 -12.82 17.18 -4.77
N ALA A 206 -12.85 15.93 -4.33
CA ALA A 206 -13.97 15.01 -4.51
C ALA A 206 -15.09 15.24 -3.47
N GLY A 207 -15.00 16.29 -2.63
CA GLY A 207 -15.99 16.60 -1.60
C GLY A 207 -15.90 15.71 -0.35
N ARG A 208 -14.82 14.94 -0.17
CA ARG A 208 -14.62 14.12 1.02
C ARG A 208 -14.10 14.96 2.19
N TRP A 209 -14.59 14.66 3.39
CA TRP A 209 -14.06 15.22 4.62
C TRP A 209 -12.59 14.81 4.84
N PRO A 210 -11.72 15.65 5.41
CA PRO A 210 -11.97 17.03 5.83
C PRO A 210 -11.84 18.03 4.66
N ALA A 211 -12.64 19.09 4.70
CA ALA A 211 -12.71 20.07 3.61
C ALA A 211 -11.71 21.23 3.73
N ASN A 212 -10.97 21.32 4.84
CA ASN A 212 -10.23 22.52 5.24
C ASN A 212 -8.83 22.25 5.80
N VAL A 213 -8.30 21.03 5.67
CA VAL A 213 -6.92 20.74 6.13
C VAL A 213 -5.88 21.16 5.10
N LEU A 214 -6.27 21.28 3.83
CA LEU A 214 -5.46 21.83 2.76
C LEU A 214 -6.15 23.05 2.13
N GLU A 215 -5.37 24.05 1.76
CA GLU A 215 -5.80 25.06 0.79
C GLU A 215 -5.26 24.63 -0.57
N VAL A 216 -6.17 24.42 -1.53
CA VAL A 216 -5.83 23.90 -2.86
C VAL A 216 -6.30 24.93 -3.89
N ASP A 217 -5.44 25.27 -4.85
CA ASP A 217 -5.80 26.20 -5.92
C ASP A 217 -6.71 25.53 -6.98
N GLY A 218 -7.19 26.32 -7.94
CA GLY A 218 -8.05 25.83 -9.03
C GLY A 218 -7.39 24.77 -9.94
N GLN A 219 -6.07 24.62 -9.87
CA GLN A 219 -5.29 23.65 -10.65
C GLN A 219 -4.99 22.38 -9.84
N GLY A 220 -5.35 22.33 -8.55
CA GLY A 220 -5.08 21.19 -7.68
C GLY A 220 -3.76 21.26 -6.93
N ARG A 221 -3.03 22.38 -6.98
CA ARG A 221 -1.79 22.56 -6.23
C ARG A 221 -2.12 22.94 -4.79
N VAL A 222 -1.43 22.30 -3.85
CA VAL A 222 -1.58 22.58 -2.42
C VAL A 222 -0.81 23.86 -2.11
N LEU A 223 -1.54 24.92 -1.76
CA LEU A 223 -1.00 26.23 -1.38
C LEU A 223 -0.61 26.26 0.09
N ARG A 224 -1.39 25.56 0.93
CA ARG A 224 -1.19 25.50 2.36
C ARG A 224 -1.61 24.12 2.86
N ASN A 225 -0.85 23.59 3.81
CA ASN A 225 -1.16 22.36 4.51
C ASN A 225 -1.16 22.65 6.02
N ALA A 226 -2.31 22.48 6.68
CA ALA A 226 -2.45 22.78 8.10
C ALA A 226 -1.50 21.95 8.99
N PHE A 227 -1.14 20.73 8.59
CA PHE A 227 -0.18 19.90 9.31
C PHE A 227 1.24 20.47 9.28
N ALA A 228 1.58 21.30 8.29
CA ALA A 228 2.87 21.99 8.20
C ALA A 228 3.03 23.08 9.27
N GLU A 229 1.94 23.51 9.89
CA GLU A 229 1.92 24.59 10.88
C GLU A 229 2.09 24.07 12.31
N LEU A 230 2.16 22.74 12.48
CA LEU A 230 2.38 22.15 13.79
C LEU A 230 3.77 22.57 14.33
N PRO A 231 3.83 23.07 15.57
CA PRO A 231 5.10 23.52 16.15
C PRO A 231 6.06 22.33 16.27
N LEU A 232 7.34 22.55 15.94
CA LEU A 232 8.45 21.59 16.03
C LEU A 232 8.42 20.40 15.05
N VAL A 233 7.24 20.01 14.56
CA VAL A 233 7.03 18.78 13.77
C VAL A 233 6.42 19.01 12.40
N GLY A 234 6.03 20.25 12.07
CA GLY A 234 5.45 20.60 10.77
C GLY A 234 6.41 20.45 9.58
N SER A 235 7.72 20.43 9.83
CA SER A 235 8.76 20.19 8.81
C SER A 235 9.14 18.72 8.64
N TRP A 236 8.51 17.81 9.39
CA TRP A 236 8.79 16.38 9.26
C TRP A 236 8.37 15.85 7.91
N GLY A 237 9.17 14.94 7.37
CA GLY A 237 8.88 14.33 6.07
C GLY A 237 7.54 13.58 6.03
N ARG A 238 7.08 13.01 7.15
CA ARG A 238 5.69 12.64 7.41
C ARG A 238 5.22 13.32 8.68
N ARG A 239 4.24 14.21 8.56
CA ARG A 239 3.77 15.04 9.68
C ARG A 239 2.86 14.23 10.61
N PRO A 240 2.86 14.53 11.93
CA PRO A 240 1.92 13.92 12.85
C PRO A 240 0.47 14.17 12.43
N LEU A 241 -0.40 13.20 12.71
CA LEU A 241 -1.84 13.19 12.38
C LEU A 241 -2.18 13.18 10.88
N GLU A 242 -1.31 13.63 9.98
CA GLU A 242 -1.63 13.79 8.55
C GLU A 242 -2.06 12.46 7.89
N LEU A 243 -1.29 11.40 8.09
CA LEU A 243 -1.62 10.06 7.57
C LEU A 243 -2.87 9.49 8.24
N ALA A 244 -3.05 9.72 9.54
CA ALA A 244 -4.25 9.29 10.26
C ALA A 244 -5.50 10.01 9.73
N THR A 245 -5.40 11.30 9.41
CA THR A 245 -6.46 12.08 8.78
C THR A 245 -6.78 11.56 7.39
N LEU A 246 -5.79 11.24 6.56
CA LEU A 246 -6.03 10.61 5.26
C LEU A 246 -6.79 9.29 5.40
N ARG A 247 -6.38 8.44 6.34
CA ARG A 247 -7.05 7.15 6.58
C ARG A 247 -8.47 7.35 7.08
N LEU A 248 -8.72 8.33 7.94
CA LEU A 248 -10.06 8.67 8.39
C LEU A 248 -10.93 9.23 7.23
N GLN A 249 -10.37 10.07 6.37
CA GLN A 249 -11.02 10.53 5.13
C GLN A 249 -11.41 9.35 4.24
N ASN A 250 -10.50 8.40 4.04
CA ASN A 250 -10.76 7.18 3.26
C ASN A 250 -11.86 6.33 3.90
N MET A 251 -11.80 6.13 5.22
CA MET A 251 -12.82 5.35 5.93
C MET A 251 -14.21 5.96 5.78
N VAL A 252 -14.35 7.27 6.05
CA VAL A 252 -15.65 7.94 6.02
C VAL A 252 -16.15 8.11 4.58
N GLY A 253 -15.29 8.61 3.70
CA GLY A 253 -15.68 9.03 2.35
C GLY A 253 -15.60 7.96 1.28
N ILE A 254 -15.05 6.78 1.57
CA ILE A 254 -14.96 5.66 0.62
C ILE A 254 -15.47 4.39 1.29
N SER A 255 -14.78 3.86 2.31
CA SER A 255 -15.10 2.55 2.88
C SER A 255 -16.54 2.49 3.41
N LEU A 256 -16.97 3.46 4.22
CA LEU A 256 -18.30 3.47 4.80
C LEU A 256 -19.36 4.04 3.85
N ALA A 257 -19.07 5.13 3.15
CA ALA A 257 -20.01 5.77 2.23
C ALA A 257 -20.35 4.91 1.01
N GLU A 258 -19.40 4.11 0.53
CA GLU A 258 -19.55 3.27 -0.67
C GLU A 258 -19.51 1.77 -0.34
N TRP A 259 -19.71 1.39 0.93
CA TRP A 259 -19.58 0.01 1.41
C TRP A 259 -20.32 -1.01 0.52
N GLY A 260 -21.57 -0.71 0.12
CA GLY A 260 -22.37 -1.60 -0.71
C GLY A 260 -21.74 -1.91 -2.08
N ALA A 261 -20.99 -0.96 -2.66
CA ALA A 261 -20.31 -1.12 -3.94
C ALA A 261 -18.91 -1.73 -3.82
N LEU A 262 -18.30 -1.69 -2.62
CA LEU A 262 -16.87 -1.98 -2.41
C LEU A 262 -16.59 -3.17 -1.47
N GLN A 263 -17.56 -3.63 -0.69
CA GLN A 263 -17.40 -4.79 0.19
C GLN A 263 -17.02 -6.05 -0.59
N PRO A 264 -16.25 -7.00 -0.03
CA PRO A 264 -15.88 -8.21 -0.74
C PRO A 264 -17.09 -9.12 -0.96
N SER A 265 -17.13 -9.82 -2.10
CA SER A 265 -18.10 -10.88 -2.35
C SER A 265 -17.77 -12.18 -1.61
N ASP A 266 -16.50 -12.42 -1.31
CA ASP A 266 -16.02 -13.57 -0.53
C ASP A 266 -15.60 -13.10 0.86
N PRO A 267 -16.29 -13.52 1.94
CA PRO A 267 -15.96 -13.12 3.31
C PRO A 267 -14.54 -13.48 3.76
N ARG A 268 -13.89 -14.48 3.15
CA ARG A 268 -12.49 -14.84 3.45
C ARG A 268 -11.51 -13.73 3.07
N CYS A 269 -11.90 -12.84 2.17
CA CYS A 269 -11.09 -11.70 1.78
C CYS A 269 -11.07 -10.58 2.83
N LEU A 270 -12.00 -10.57 3.81
CA LEU A 270 -12.04 -9.52 4.85
C LEU A 270 -10.79 -9.49 5.73
N THR A 271 -10.14 -10.65 5.94
CA THR A 271 -8.95 -10.76 6.79
C THR A 271 -7.66 -10.95 6.00
N GLN A 272 -7.75 -11.12 4.68
CA GLN A 272 -6.60 -11.28 3.83
C GLN A 272 -5.91 -9.93 3.64
N LEU A 273 -4.63 -9.86 3.97
CA LEU A 273 -3.79 -8.69 3.72
C LEU A 273 -3.20 -8.73 2.30
N GLY A 274 -2.44 -7.69 1.94
CA GLY A 274 -1.87 -7.53 0.62
C GLY A 274 -0.36 -7.71 0.57
N GLY A 275 0.22 -7.20 -0.51
CA GLY A 275 1.65 -7.12 -0.74
C GLY A 275 1.95 -6.64 -2.15
N CYS A 276 3.22 -6.57 -2.51
CA CYS A 276 3.62 -6.27 -3.88
C CYS A 276 4.96 -6.89 -4.24
N VAL A 277 5.21 -6.98 -5.54
CA VAL A 277 6.45 -7.46 -6.11
C VAL A 277 6.80 -6.65 -7.36
N LEU A 278 8.06 -6.21 -7.45
CA LEU A 278 8.64 -5.60 -8.63
C LEU A 278 9.52 -6.63 -9.33
N LEU A 279 9.24 -6.85 -10.61
CA LEU A 279 9.97 -7.78 -11.46
C LEU A 279 10.79 -7.01 -12.49
N SER A 280 12.01 -7.48 -12.74
CA SER A 280 12.82 -7.05 -13.87
C SER A 280 12.33 -7.67 -15.19
N SER A 281 12.92 -7.25 -16.31
CA SER A 281 12.66 -7.86 -17.62
C SER A 281 13.02 -9.34 -17.71
N SER A 282 13.98 -9.81 -16.90
CA SER A 282 14.37 -11.22 -16.84
C SER A 282 13.50 -12.05 -15.90
N GLY A 283 12.46 -11.45 -15.30
CA GLY A 283 11.61 -12.10 -14.30
C GLY A 283 12.28 -12.25 -12.93
N GLU A 284 13.39 -11.55 -12.69
CA GLU A 284 14.03 -11.47 -11.38
C GLU A 284 13.22 -10.54 -10.46
N VAL A 285 13.11 -10.91 -9.19
CA VAL A 285 12.46 -10.08 -8.16
C VAL A 285 13.44 -8.98 -7.71
N LEU A 286 13.12 -7.74 -8.05
CA LEU A 286 13.89 -6.55 -7.63
C LEU A 286 13.44 -6.04 -6.26
N PHE A 287 12.15 -6.20 -5.95
CA PHE A 287 11.56 -5.82 -4.66
C PHE A 287 10.39 -6.76 -4.35
N GLU A 288 10.25 -7.19 -3.10
CA GLU A 288 9.10 -7.96 -2.61
C GLU A 288 8.71 -7.44 -1.24
N PHE A 289 7.41 -7.25 -1.01
CA PHE A 289 6.88 -6.86 0.29
C PHE A 289 5.55 -7.56 0.55
N VAL A 290 5.39 -8.09 1.76
CA VAL A 290 4.14 -8.68 2.23
C VAL A 290 3.63 -7.84 3.41
N ASP A 291 2.37 -7.44 3.35
CA ASP A 291 1.76 -6.64 4.41
C ASP A 291 1.72 -7.45 5.73
N HIS A 292 2.23 -6.86 6.80
CA HIS A 292 2.22 -7.48 8.14
C HIS A 292 1.07 -6.99 9.03
N GLY A 293 0.26 -6.06 8.54
CA GLY A 293 -0.90 -5.52 9.25
C GLY A 293 -1.81 -4.69 8.36
N ILE A 294 -2.98 -4.38 8.90
CA ILE A 294 -3.85 -3.36 8.34
C ILE A 294 -3.10 -2.02 8.44
N CYS A 295 -3.20 -1.18 7.42
CA CYS A 295 -2.44 0.06 7.24
C CYS A 295 -0.92 -0.14 7.03
N GLY A 296 -0.45 -1.36 6.80
CA GLY A 296 0.97 -1.70 6.68
C GLY A 296 1.44 -1.95 5.24
N THR A 297 1.11 -1.07 4.30
CA THR A 297 1.45 -1.23 2.87
C THR A 297 2.91 -0.89 2.56
N ALA A 298 3.44 -1.39 1.44
CA ALA A 298 4.81 -1.16 1.02
C ALA A 298 5.21 0.33 0.93
N ASP A 299 6.49 0.62 1.17
CA ASP A 299 7.06 1.94 0.91
C ASP A 299 7.42 2.07 -0.57
N PHE A 300 6.71 2.95 -1.29
CA PHE A 300 6.93 3.12 -2.72
C PHE A 300 8.19 3.90 -3.06
N GLU A 301 8.82 4.57 -2.09
CA GLU A 301 10.17 5.11 -2.26
C GLU A 301 11.20 3.98 -2.37
N GLU A 302 11.02 2.88 -1.62
CA GLU A 302 11.88 1.70 -1.74
C GLU A 302 11.60 0.94 -3.05
N VAL A 303 10.35 0.91 -3.52
CA VAL A 303 10.01 0.38 -4.86
C VAL A 303 10.69 1.20 -5.96
N LEU A 304 10.69 2.53 -5.83
CA LEU A 304 11.35 3.45 -6.75
C LEU A 304 12.87 3.20 -6.76
N LYS A 305 13.51 3.16 -5.58
CA LYS A 305 14.95 2.86 -5.46
C LYS A 305 15.33 1.49 -6.03
N ALA A 306 14.47 0.48 -5.89
CA ALA A 306 14.74 -0.86 -6.42
C ALA A 306 14.70 -0.91 -7.97
N LEU A 307 14.06 0.06 -8.61
CA LEU A 307 13.93 0.12 -10.06
C LEU A 307 15.14 0.79 -10.74
N GLY A 308 15.79 1.76 -10.10
CA GLY A 308 16.96 2.48 -10.63
C GLY A 308 17.12 3.88 -10.07
#